data_AF-A0AA40JQ46-F1
#
_entry.id   AF-A0AA40JQ46-F1
#
_cell.length_a   1.000
_cell.length_b   1.000
_cell.length_c   1.000
_cell.angle_alpha   90.00
_cell.angle_beta   90.00
_cell.angle_gamma   90.00
#
_symmetry.space_group_name_H-M   'P 1'
#
loop_
_entity.id
_entity.type
_entity.pdbx_description
1 polymer ?
#
loop_
_entity_poly.entity_id
_entity_poly.type
_entity_poly.pdbx_seq_one_letter_code
_entity_poly.pdbx_strand_id
1 'polypeptide(L)'
;MKKIAYFAAALAALPSLASAQDGPPLPDDMPPANAPMPAGGGGQVDPNAYINPRNPNLTRTQREGLTIARRWQAESAEGIKPVPGTEGAVLFAFGTSEPSVVCAVLQICDVQLQPGENINSVNVGDS
;
A
#
# COMPACT_ATOMS: atom_id res chain seq x y z
N MET A 1 -14.40 48.19 -17.83
CA MET A 1 -15.81 47.96 -18.17
C MET A 1 -16.07 46.46 -18.10
N LYS A 2 -17.02 46.06 -17.24
CA LYS A 2 -17.30 44.69 -16.81
C LYS A 2 -18.06 43.91 -17.88
N LYS A 3 -17.62 42.68 -18.19
CA LYS A 3 -18.47 41.64 -18.76
C LYS A 3 -18.28 40.37 -17.94
N ILE A 4 -19.05 40.29 -16.87
CA ILE A 4 -19.19 39.12 -16.01
C ILE A 4 -20.26 38.26 -16.68
N ALA A 5 -19.84 37.20 -17.37
CA ALA A 5 -20.75 36.18 -17.89
C ALA A 5 -20.82 35.07 -16.84
N TYR A 6 -21.93 35.07 -16.08
CA TYR A 6 -22.32 33.99 -15.20
C TYR A 6 -22.66 32.77 -16.04
N PHE A 7 -21.76 31.79 -16.10
CA PHE A 7 -22.11 30.45 -16.55
C PHE A 7 -22.75 29.70 -15.38
N ALA A 8 -24.01 29.36 -15.60
CA ALA A 8 -24.89 28.72 -14.64
C ALA A 8 -24.30 27.41 -14.11
N ALA A 9 -24.45 27.23 -12.81
CA ALA A 9 -24.21 25.98 -12.10
C ALA A 9 -25.10 24.87 -12.67
N ALA A 10 -24.51 23.96 -13.43
CA ALA A 10 -25.07 22.63 -13.67
C ALA A 10 -24.43 21.69 -12.63
N LEU A 11 -25.06 21.61 -11.47
CA LEU A 11 -24.77 20.61 -10.44
C LEU A 11 -25.27 19.26 -10.98
N ALA A 12 -24.49 18.63 -11.86
CA ALA A 12 -24.72 17.26 -12.25
C ALA A 12 -24.32 16.36 -11.07
N ALA A 13 -25.32 15.82 -10.39
CA ALA A 13 -25.16 14.71 -9.47
C ALA A 13 -24.49 13.56 -10.24
N LEU A 14 -23.19 13.42 -10.06
CA LEU A 14 -22.45 12.26 -10.54
C LEU A 14 -22.89 11.07 -9.69
N PRO A 15 -23.45 10.00 -10.28
CA PRO A 15 -23.63 8.76 -9.55
C PRO A 15 -22.24 8.27 -9.16
N SER A 16 -22.05 8.03 -7.86
CA SER A 16 -20.88 7.35 -7.32
C SER A 16 -20.71 6.03 -8.05
N LEU A 17 -19.73 5.97 -8.96
CA LEU A 17 -19.24 4.72 -9.52
C LEU A 17 -18.43 4.03 -8.42
N ALA A 18 -19.13 3.36 -7.51
CA ALA A 18 -18.56 2.34 -6.67
C ALA A 18 -18.22 1.15 -7.58
N SER A 19 -17.01 1.15 -8.14
CA SER A 19 -16.45 -0.06 -8.75
C SER A 19 -15.97 -0.97 -7.62
N ALA A 20 -16.91 -1.68 -6.99
CA ALA A 20 -16.59 -2.95 -6.36
C ALA A 20 -16.25 -3.90 -7.52
N GLN A 21 -14.96 -4.13 -7.75
CA GLN A 21 -14.55 -5.20 -8.64
C GLN A 21 -14.77 -6.50 -7.88
N ASP A 22 -15.91 -7.14 -8.12
CA ASP A 22 -16.05 -8.57 -7.86
C ASP A 22 -14.91 -9.25 -8.61
N GLY A 23 -13.92 -9.72 -7.86
CA GLY A 23 -12.82 -10.49 -8.40
C GLY A 23 -13.37 -11.72 -9.13
N PRO A 24 -12.67 -12.22 -10.16
CA PRO A 24 -13.02 -13.51 -10.73
C PRO A 24 -13.10 -14.55 -9.60
N PRO A 25 -14.03 -15.52 -9.68
CA PRO A 25 -14.10 -16.61 -8.70
C PRO A 25 -12.72 -17.24 -8.57
N LEU A 26 -12.31 -17.46 -7.31
CA LEU A 26 -11.04 -18.11 -7.01
C LEU A 26 -10.99 -19.45 -7.79
N PRO A 27 -9.84 -19.80 -8.40
CA PRO A 27 -9.71 -21.08 -9.08
C PRO A 27 -10.05 -22.23 -8.11
N ASP A 28 -10.75 -23.25 -8.61
CA ASP A 28 -11.21 -24.44 -7.86
C ASP A 28 -10.06 -25.26 -7.22
N ASP A 29 -8.80 -24.86 -7.44
CA ASP A 29 -7.60 -25.48 -6.88
C ASP A 29 -7.23 -24.96 -5.48
N MET A 30 -8.05 -24.10 -4.86
CA MET A 30 -7.82 -23.69 -3.48
C MET A 30 -8.26 -24.82 -2.53
N PRO A 31 -7.36 -25.40 -1.71
CA PRO A 31 -7.75 -26.44 -0.76
C PRO A 31 -8.83 -25.90 0.19
N PRO A 32 -9.79 -26.74 0.61
CA PRO A 32 -10.85 -26.30 1.51
C PRO A 32 -10.22 -25.74 2.80
N ALA A 33 -10.75 -24.61 3.29
CA ALA A 33 -10.28 -23.91 4.49
C ALA A 33 -10.24 -24.78 5.77
N ASN A 34 -10.78 -25.99 5.70
CA ASN A 34 -10.90 -26.94 6.81
C ASN A 34 -10.07 -28.21 6.59
N ALA A 35 -9.10 -28.21 5.65
CA ALA A 35 -8.14 -29.30 5.57
C ALA A 35 -7.43 -29.46 6.93
N PRO A 36 -7.31 -30.68 7.48
CA PRO A 36 -6.62 -30.87 8.75
C PRO A 36 -5.20 -30.30 8.62
N MET A 37 -4.90 -29.25 9.37
CA MET A 37 -3.53 -28.80 9.56
C MET A 37 -2.77 -29.99 10.16
N PRO A 38 -1.69 -30.48 9.52
CA PRO A 38 -0.93 -31.57 10.08
C PRO A 38 -0.43 -31.15 11.47
N ALA A 39 -0.66 -32.02 12.46
CA ALA A 39 -0.23 -31.81 13.84
C ALA A 39 1.27 -31.50 13.84
N GLY A 40 1.62 -30.25 14.19
CA GLY A 40 2.98 -29.75 14.15
C GLY A 40 3.87 -30.47 15.16
N GLY A 41 4.64 -31.44 14.69
CA GLY A 41 5.96 -31.71 15.24
C GLY A 41 6.88 -30.57 14.82
N GLY A 42 7.80 -30.14 15.70
CA GLY A 42 8.71 -28.99 15.51
C GLY A 42 9.73 -29.15 14.39
N GLY A 43 9.27 -29.43 13.17
CA GLY A 43 10.06 -29.45 11.95
C GLY A 43 10.12 -28.06 11.33
N GLN A 44 11.27 -27.72 10.76
CA GLN A 44 11.46 -26.52 9.99
C GLN A 44 10.42 -26.45 8.87
N VAL A 45 9.66 -25.37 8.83
CA VAL A 45 8.69 -25.11 7.77
C VAL A 45 9.48 -24.73 6.52
N ASP A 46 9.43 -25.54 5.47
CA ASP A 46 10.00 -25.17 4.17
C ASP A 46 9.15 -24.05 3.56
N PRO A 47 9.66 -22.80 3.44
CA PRO A 47 8.87 -21.69 2.90
C PRO A 47 8.41 -21.95 1.46
N ASN A 48 9.16 -22.77 0.71
CA ASN A 48 8.82 -23.09 -0.68
C ASN A 48 7.59 -24.00 -0.79
N ALA A 49 7.20 -24.68 0.30
CA ALA A 49 5.96 -25.47 0.33
C ALA A 49 4.70 -24.59 0.21
N TYR A 50 4.81 -23.28 0.48
CA TYR A 50 3.69 -22.33 0.46
C TYR A 50 3.77 -21.31 -0.68
N ILE A 51 4.88 -21.26 -1.42
CA ILE A 51 5.06 -20.32 -2.52
C ILE A 51 4.88 -21.07 -3.84
N ASN A 52 3.88 -20.69 -4.63
CA ASN A 52 3.71 -21.25 -5.97
C ASN A 52 4.89 -20.80 -6.86
N PRO A 53 5.70 -21.73 -7.39
CA PRO A 53 6.87 -21.37 -8.19
C PRO A 53 6.50 -20.82 -9.58
N ARG A 54 5.23 -20.93 -9.99
CA ARG A 54 4.75 -20.40 -11.27
C ARG A 54 4.23 -19.00 -11.11
N ASN A 55 4.69 -18.11 -11.98
CA ASN A 55 4.16 -16.76 -12.05
C ASN A 55 2.72 -16.81 -12.62
N PRO A 56 1.75 -16.12 -12.00
CA PRO A 56 0.36 -16.15 -12.47
C PRO A 56 0.21 -15.50 -13.85
N ASN A 57 -0.75 -15.98 -14.65
CA ASN A 57 -1.10 -15.35 -15.93
C ASN A 57 -1.90 -14.06 -15.66
N LEU A 58 -1.24 -12.91 -15.84
CA LEU A 58 -1.86 -11.60 -15.63
C LEU A 58 -2.69 -11.19 -16.85
N THR A 59 -3.91 -10.71 -16.59
CA THR A 59 -4.73 -10.01 -17.58
C THR A 59 -4.06 -8.69 -17.99
N ARG A 60 -4.56 -8.05 -19.06
CA ARG A 60 -4.04 -6.76 -19.53
C ARG A 60 -4.08 -5.70 -18.42
N THR A 61 -5.23 -5.55 -17.75
CA THR A 61 -5.44 -4.59 -16.66
C THR A 61 -4.55 -4.87 -15.45
N GLN A 62 -4.39 -6.13 -15.06
CA GLN A 62 -3.51 -6.50 -13.93
C GLN A 62 -2.05 -6.17 -14.21
N ARG A 63 -1.60 -6.39 -15.46
CA ARG A 63 -0.24 -6.05 -15.88
C ARG A 63 -0.02 -4.54 -15.85
N GLU A 64 -0.98 -3.76 -16.34
CA GLU A 64 -0.93 -2.29 -16.26
C GLU A 64 -0.90 -1.80 -14.81
N GLY A 65 -1.75 -2.34 -13.94
CA GLY A 65 -1.74 -2.02 -12.50
C GLY A 65 -0.40 -2.35 -11.82
N LEU A 66 0.18 -3.51 -12.14
CA LEU A 66 1.49 -3.89 -11.63
C LEU A 66 2.60 -2.95 -12.13
N THR A 67 2.52 -2.49 -13.38
CA THR A 67 3.47 -1.49 -13.91
C THR A 67 3.38 -0.18 -13.14
N ILE A 68 2.17 0.31 -12.84
CA ILE A 68 1.96 1.53 -12.04
C ILE A 68 2.53 1.35 -10.63
N ALA A 69 2.20 0.24 -9.96
CA ALA A 69 2.67 -0.03 -8.61
C ALA A 69 4.20 -0.13 -8.54
N ARG A 70 4.83 -0.86 -9.47
CA ARG A 70 6.30 -0.98 -9.55
C ARG A 70 6.97 0.36 -9.83
N ARG A 71 6.36 1.17 -10.69
CA ARG A 71 6.87 2.52 -10.97
C ARG A 71 6.85 3.39 -9.72
N TRP A 72 5.72 3.40 -9.00
CA TRP A 72 5.63 4.13 -7.75
C TRP A 72 6.66 3.65 -6.74
N GLN A 73 6.84 2.33 -6.53
CA GLN A 73 7.85 1.80 -5.61
C GLN A 73 9.28 2.21 -5.98
N ALA A 74 9.61 2.22 -7.27
CA ALA A 74 10.94 2.62 -7.73
C ALA A 74 11.19 4.12 -7.54
N GLU A 75 10.19 4.95 -7.84
CA GLU A 75 10.29 6.42 -7.72
C GLU A 75 10.12 6.89 -6.25
N SER A 76 9.36 6.16 -5.43
CA SER A 76 9.05 6.53 -4.04
C SER A 76 10.25 6.39 -3.11
N ALA A 77 11.17 5.46 -3.42
CA ALA A 77 12.43 5.29 -2.70
C ALA A 77 13.39 6.49 -2.86
N GLU A 78 13.31 7.19 -4.00
CA GLU A 78 14.13 8.36 -4.32
C GLU A 78 13.36 9.69 -4.17
N GLY A 79 12.19 9.66 -3.52
CA GLY A 79 11.25 10.78 -3.49
C GLY A 79 11.76 12.05 -2.80
N ILE A 80 10.83 12.87 -2.28
CA ILE A 80 11.19 14.19 -1.74
C ILE A 80 12.21 14.03 -0.61
N LYS A 81 13.36 14.70 -0.78
CA LYS A 81 14.43 14.69 0.22
C LYS A 81 13.87 15.13 1.57
N PRO A 82 14.13 14.38 2.66
CA PRO A 82 13.70 14.79 3.98
C PRO A 82 14.23 16.17 4.35
N VAL A 83 13.36 16.96 4.97
CA VAL A 83 13.67 18.35 5.36
C VAL A 83 13.87 18.43 6.87
N PRO A 84 14.79 19.30 7.35
CA PRO A 84 14.99 19.47 8.78
C PRO A 84 13.76 20.11 9.42
N GLY A 85 13.30 19.52 10.52
CA GLY A 85 12.29 20.08 11.41
C GLY A 85 12.89 20.76 12.64
N THR A 86 12.03 21.14 13.59
CA THR A 86 12.43 21.68 14.90
C THR A 86 12.96 20.56 15.80
N GLU A 87 13.80 20.89 16.78
CA GLU A 87 14.31 19.94 17.78
C GLU A 87 15.02 18.70 17.19
N GLY A 88 15.65 18.85 16.02
CA GLY A 88 16.36 17.74 15.36
C GLY A 88 15.43 16.73 14.66
N ALA A 89 14.13 17.03 14.56
CA ALA A 89 13.20 16.21 13.81
C ALA A 89 13.55 16.19 12.31
N VAL A 90 13.22 15.08 11.65
CA VAL A 90 13.32 14.93 10.20
C VAL A 90 11.91 14.80 9.65
N LEU A 91 11.51 15.73 8.80
CA LEU A 91 10.16 15.78 8.24
C LEU A 91 10.14 15.08 6.88
N PHE A 92 9.14 14.21 6.70
CA PHE A 92 8.85 13.49 5.47
C PHE A 92 7.54 13.98 4.89
N ALA A 93 7.50 14.21 3.57
CA ALA A 93 6.29 14.66 2.91
C ALA A 93 5.28 13.51 2.74
N PHE A 94 4.04 13.76 3.16
CA PHE A 94 2.97 12.79 3.07
C PHE A 94 2.58 12.50 1.61
N GLY A 95 2.41 11.22 1.27
CA GLY A 95 1.86 10.76 -0.01
C GLY A 95 2.81 10.86 -1.22
N THR A 96 4.02 11.40 -1.05
CA THR A 96 4.97 11.59 -2.16
C THR A 96 6.00 10.48 -2.28
N SER A 97 6.27 9.75 -1.19
CA SER A 97 7.31 8.73 -1.11
C SER A 97 6.95 7.68 -0.06
N GLU A 98 7.62 6.54 -0.10
CA GLU A 98 7.58 5.53 0.95
C GLU A 98 8.76 5.79 1.90
N PRO A 99 8.55 6.46 3.05
CA PRO A 99 9.65 6.80 3.94
C PRO A 99 10.21 5.54 4.61
N SER A 100 11.53 5.37 4.55
CA SER A 100 12.26 4.38 5.34
C SER A 100 12.96 5.07 6.50
N VAL A 101 12.66 4.63 7.73
CA VAL A 101 13.23 5.18 8.97
C VAL A 101 14.16 4.13 9.58
N VAL A 102 15.41 4.51 9.81
CA VAL A 102 16.43 3.64 10.41
C VAL A 102 16.89 4.24 11.73
N CYS A 103 16.72 3.47 12.80
CA CYS A 103 17.21 3.84 14.13
C CYS A 103 18.63 3.32 14.36
N ALA A 104 19.41 4.04 15.14
CA ALA A 104 20.63 3.49 15.69
C ALA A 104 20.31 2.34 16.66
N VAL A 105 21.26 1.43 16.82
CA VAL A 105 21.12 0.27 17.72
C VAL A 105 20.86 0.75 19.16
N LEU A 106 19.84 0.18 19.81
CA LEU A 106 19.37 0.55 21.15
C LEU A 106 18.93 2.02 21.31
N GLN A 107 18.61 2.69 20.20
CA GLN A 107 17.96 4.00 20.20
C GLN A 107 16.52 3.84 19.72
N ILE A 108 15.58 4.48 20.42
CA ILE A 108 14.17 4.50 20.02
C ILE A 108 13.99 5.62 19.00
N CYS A 109 13.32 5.32 17.88
CA CYS A 109 12.79 6.37 17.02
C CYS A 109 11.35 6.68 17.39
N ASP A 110 11.06 7.96 17.52
CA ASP A 110 9.70 8.47 17.64
C ASP A 110 9.19 8.94 16.27
N VAL A 111 7.92 8.68 15.98
CA VAL A 111 7.25 9.09 14.74
C VAL A 111 6.06 9.97 15.11
N GLN A 112 6.13 11.24 14.72
CA GLN A 112 5.11 12.24 15.03
C GLN A 112 4.34 12.62 13.78
N LEU A 113 3.01 12.60 13.91
CA LEU A 113 2.08 12.96 12.85
C LEU A 113 1.75 14.46 12.90
N GLN A 114 1.63 15.09 11.74
CA GLN A 114 1.08 16.43 11.63
C GLN A 114 -0.44 16.43 11.89
N PRO A 115 -1.04 17.57 12.28
CA PRO A 115 -2.49 17.67 12.40
C PRO A 115 -3.21 17.25 11.11
N GLY A 116 -4.05 16.21 11.21
CA GLY A 116 -4.80 15.65 10.08
C GLY A 116 -4.22 14.35 9.50
N GLU A 117 -2.98 13.98 9.85
CA GLU A 117 -2.42 12.67 9.52
C GLU A 117 -2.95 11.61 10.50
N ASN A 118 -3.32 10.44 9.97
CA ASN A 118 -3.86 9.33 10.75
C ASN A 118 -3.15 8.03 10.38
N ILE A 119 -2.83 7.21 11.38
CA ILE A 119 -2.35 5.84 11.18
C ILE A 119 -3.56 4.95 10.96
N ASN A 120 -3.64 4.36 9.76
CA ASN A 120 -4.73 3.42 9.44
C ASN A 120 -4.42 2.00 9.93
N SER A 121 -3.16 1.58 9.81
CA SER A 121 -2.72 0.22 10.16
C SER A 121 -1.24 0.19 10.49
N VAL A 122 -0.84 -0.78 11.32
CA VAL A 122 0.56 -1.07 11.64
C VAL A 122 0.80 -2.56 11.43
N ASN A 123 1.81 -2.88 10.62
CA ASN A 123 2.22 -4.25 10.34
C ASN A 123 3.64 -4.46 10.89
N VAL A 124 3.82 -5.42 11.79
CA VAL A 124 5.12 -5.73 12.41
C VAL A 124 5.43 -7.20 12.20
N GLY A 125 6.61 -7.50 11.64
CA GLY A 125 7.00 -8.85 11.22
C GLY A 125 7.83 -9.64 12.22
N ASP A 126 8.65 -8.98 13.04
CA ASP A 126 9.67 -9.61 13.90
C ASP A 126 9.42 -9.45 15.41
N SER A 127 8.16 -9.20 15.81
CA SER A 127 7.75 -9.04 17.21
C SER A 127 7.79 -10.34 18.02
#